data_AF-A0AAI9W439-F1
#
_entry.id   AF-A0AAI9W439-F1
#
_cell.length_a   1.000
_cell.length_b   1.000
_cell.length_c   1.000
_cell.angle_alpha   90.00
_cell.angle_beta   90.00
_cell.angle_gamma   90.00
#
_symmetry.space_group_name_H-M   'P 1'
#
loop_
_entity.id
_entity.type
_entity.pdbx_description
1 polymer ?
#
loop_
_entity_poly.entity_id
_entity_poly.type
_entity_poly.pdbx_seq_one_letter_code
_entity_poly.pdbx_strand_id
1 'polypeptide(L)' 'MSGPAYWGIAGYPIAHSLTPRLFTIVGEKLGVDAQCIFVEADSMSEFEANIEQLDGDLWLSCTAPLKHSPQARLGV' A
#
# COMPACT_ATOMS: atom_id res chain seq x y z
N MET A 1 0.03 -6.20 19.81
CA MET A 1 0.40 -4.90 19.25
C MET A 1 -0.75 -4.45 18.36
N SER A 2 -1.16 -3.19 18.38
CA SER A 2 -2.12 -2.69 17.38
C SER A 2 -1.39 -2.54 16.05
N GLY A 3 -1.70 -3.40 15.08
CA GLY A 3 -1.24 -3.27 13.71
C GLY A 3 -2.07 -2.24 12.93
N PRO A 4 -1.74 -2.02 11.64
CA PRO A 4 -2.57 -1.18 10.79
C PRO A 4 -3.93 -1.82 10.53
N ALA A 5 -4.94 -1.01 10.17
CA ALA A 5 -6.20 -1.55 9.66
C ALA A 5 -5.98 -2.25 8.31
N TYR A 6 -5.09 -1.69 7.49
CA TYR A 6 -4.76 -2.22 6.17
C TYR A 6 -3.26 -2.24 5.90
N TRP A 7 -2.86 -3.21 5.09
CA TRP A 7 -1.50 -3.32 4.58
C TRP A 7 -1.49 -3.90 3.17
N GLY A 8 -0.41 -3.73 2.42
CA GLY A 8 -0.33 -4.29 1.08
C GLY A 8 0.62 -3.55 0.17
N ILE A 9 0.24 -3.43 -1.10
CA ILE A 9 1.06 -2.81 -2.14
C ILE A 9 0.26 -1.82 -2.99
N ALA A 10 0.91 -0.72 -3.34
CA ALA A 10 0.41 0.30 -4.26
C ALA A 10 1.37 0.50 -5.44
N GLY A 11 0.81 0.65 -6.65
CA GLY A 11 1.54 0.88 -7.90
C GLY A 11 0.78 0.36 -9.11
N TYR A 12 1.41 0.38 -10.29
CA TYR A 12 0.80 -0.16 -11.50
C TYR A 12 1.87 -0.62 -12.50
N PRO A 13 1.79 -1.85 -13.05
CA PRO A 13 0.92 -2.96 -12.64
C PRO A 13 1.45 -3.67 -11.38
N ILE A 14 0.58 -4.24 -10.54
CA ILE A 14 0.99 -4.89 -9.26
C ILE A 14 0.42 -6.29 -9.01
N ALA A 15 -0.40 -6.82 -9.93
CA ALA A 15 -1.01 -8.15 -9.79
C ALA A 15 -0.02 -9.31 -9.55
N HIS A 16 1.24 -9.16 -9.98
CA HIS A 16 2.30 -10.16 -9.83
C HIS A 16 3.09 -10.05 -8.51
N SER A 17 2.78 -9.07 -7.67
CA SER A 17 3.56 -8.80 -6.47
C SER A 17 3.37 -9.84 -5.38
N LEU A 18 4.49 -10.26 -4.77
CA LEU A 18 4.51 -11.15 -3.61
C LEU A 18 4.41 -10.40 -2.28
N THR A 19 4.46 -9.07 -2.27
CA THR A 19 4.46 -8.26 -1.04
C THR A 19 3.27 -8.55 -0.11
N PRO A 20 2.01 -8.60 -0.60
CA PRO A 20 0.85 -9.05 0.17
C PRO A 20 1.07 -10.36 0.91
N ARG A 21 1.61 -11.37 0.22
CA ARG A 21 1.86 -12.69 0.78
C ARG A 21 2.96 -12.67 1.85
N LEU A 22 4.00 -11.87 1.65
CA LEU A 22 5.06 -11.68 2.65
C LEU A 22 4.53 -11.00 3.92
N PHE A 23 3.68 -9.99 3.75
CA PHE A 23 3.03 -9.30 4.87
C PHE A 23 2.20 -10.29 5.68
N THR A 24 1.32 -11.07 5.05
CA THR A 24 0.53 -12.12 5.74
C THR A 24 1.40 -13.04 6.59
N ILE A 25 2.49 -13.59 6.03
CA ILE A 25 3.41 -14.49 6.76
C ILE A 25 3.98 -13.79 8.00
N VAL A 26 4.38 -12.53 7.87
CA VAL A 26 4.97 -11.77 8.99
C VAL A 26 3.92 -11.45 10.05
N GLY A 27 2.71 -10.99 9.68
CA GLY A 27 1.69 -10.67 10.68
C GLY A 27 1.16 -11.90 11.40
N GLU A 28 1.05 -13.05 10.75
CA GLU A 28 0.76 -14.32 11.43
C GLU A 28 1.79 -14.63 12.53
N LYS A 29 3.08 -14.35 12.28
CA LYS A 29 4.14 -14.55 13.29
C LYS A 29 4.17 -13.49 14.38
N LEU A 30 3.72 -12.26 14.09
CA LEU A 30 3.73 -11.15 15.03
C LEU A 30 2.39 -10.95 15.77
N GLY A 31 1.35 -11.73 15.43
CA GLY A 31 0.00 -11.53 15.94
C GLY A 31 -0.62 -10.20 15.49
N VAL A 32 -0.31 -9.78 14.26
CA VAL A 32 -0.87 -8.59 13.62
C VAL A 32 -2.00 -9.01 12.70
N ASP A 33 -3.20 -8.49 12.96
CA ASP A 33 -4.38 -8.66 12.13
C ASP A 33 -4.63 -7.38 11.33
N ALA A 34 -4.56 -7.46 10.01
CA ALA A 34 -4.70 -6.34 9.08
C ALA A 34 -5.26 -6.84 7.74
N GLN A 35 -6.17 -6.08 7.14
CA GLN A 35 -6.73 -6.43 5.84
C GLN A 35 -5.70 -6.19 4.74
N CYS A 36 -5.39 -7.24 3.97
CA CYS A 36 -4.49 -7.13 2.83
C CYS A 36 -5.18 -6.52 1.61
N ILE A 37 -4.60 -5.46 1.04
CA ILE A 37 -5.15 -4.72 -0.10
C ILE A 37 -4.13 -4.56 -1.24
N PHE A 38 -4.66 -4.37 -2.45
CA PHE A 38 -3.92 -4.02 -3.65
C PHE A 38 -4.47 -2.69 -4.15
N VAL A 39 -3.62 -1.67 -4.21
CA VAL A 39 -4.01 -0.34 -4.68
C VAL A 39 -3.37 -0.10 -6.05
N GLU A 40 -4.09 -0.46 -7.11
CA GLU A 40 -3.64 -0.16 -8.47
C GLU A 40 -3.78 1.33 -8.73
N ALA A 41 -2.66 2.00 -8.96
CA ALA A 41 -2.63 3.43 -9.27
C ALA A 41 -1.38 3.76 -10.07
N ASP A 42 -1.57 4.47 -11.18
CA ASP A 42 -0.47 4.93 -12.05
C ASP A 42 0.02 6.34 -11.69
N SER A 43 -0.68 7.02 -10.78
CA SER A 43 -0.44 8.39 -10.38
C SER A 43 -0.81 8.61 -8.91
N MET A 44 -0.32 9.71 -8.35
CA MET A 44 -0.58 10.05 -6.95
C MET A 44 -2.06 10.42 -6.71
N SER A 45 -2.70 11.07 -7.69
CA SER A 45 -4.12 11.41 -7.62
C SER A 45 -5.01 10.17 -7.61
N GLU A 46 -4.72 9.17 -8.46
CA GLU A 46 -5.43 7.88 -8.42
C GLU A 46 -5.20 7.16 -7.10
N PHE A 47 -3.95 7.17 -6.61
CA PHE A 47 -3.62 6.58 -5.31
C PHE A 47 -4.47 7.20 -4.18
N GLU A 48 -4.55 8.53 -4.12
CA GLU A 48 -5.37 9.25 -3.13
C GLU A 48 -6.85 8.91 -3.22
N ALA A 49 -7.42 8.95 -4.43
CA ALA A 49 -8.82 8.62 -4.64
C ALA A 49 -9.14 7.18 -4.20
N ASN A 50 -8.21 6.25 -4.43
CA ASN A 50 -8.38 4.84 -4.08
C ASN A 50 -8.28 4.56 -2.57
N ILE A 51 -7.59 5.41 -1.80
CA ILE A 51 -7.44 5.24 -0.34
C ILE A 51 -8.40 6.13 0.48
N GLU A 52 -9.08 7.09 -0.15
CA GLU A 52 -9.91 8.10 0.53
C GLU A 52 -11.01 7.49 1.42
N GLN A 53 -11.56 6.33 1.02
CA GLN A 53 -12.66 5.65 1.74
C GLN A 53 -12.17 4.61 2.76
N LEU A 54 -10.85 4.46 2.95
CA LEU A 54 -10.30 3.48 3.89
C LEU A 54 -10.20 4.12 5.29
N ASP A 55 -10.93 3.54 6.25
CA ASP A 55 -10.94 4.00 7.63
C ASP A 55 -9.87 3.29 8.47
N GLY A 56 -8.83 4.02 8.87
CA GLY A 56 -7.78 3.55 9.77
C GLY A 56 -6.37 3.60 9.16
N ASP A 57 -5.39 3.11 9.92
CA ASP A 57 -3.99 3.22 9.52
C ASP A 57 -3.65 2.31 8.32
N LEU A 58 -2.89 2.86 7.37
CA LEU A 58 -2.47 2.21 6.12
C LEU A 58 -0.96 1.97 6.12
N TRP A 59 -0.52 0.72 5.99
CA TRP A 59 0.89 0.37 5.80
C TRP A 59 1.12 -0.25 4.42
N LEU A 60 1.42 0.60 3.44
CA LEU A 60 1.57 0.19 2.04
C LEU A 60 3.02 0.22 1.58
N SER A 61 3.44 -0.82 0.87
CA SER A 61 4.64 -0.78 0.04
C SER A 61 4.31 -0.06 -1.27
N CYS A 62 5.06 0.97 -1.63
CA CYS A 62 4.90 1.66 -2.91
C CYS A 62 5.95 1.18 -3.92
N THR A 63 5.50 0.83 -5.12
CA THR A 63 6.35 0.49 -6.27
C THR A 63 6.14 1.46 -7.43
N ALA A 64 6.73 1.21 -8.59
CA ALA A 64 6.53 2.01 -9.79
C ALA A 64 5.04 2.05 -10.21
N PRO A 65 4.56 3.17 -10.78
CA PRO A 65 5.28 4.45 -10.93
C PRO A 65 5.25 5.32 -9.66
N LEU A 66 4.43 4.99 -8.66
CA LEU A 66 4.21 5.82 -7.47
C LEU A 66 5.49 6.17 -6.72
N LYS A 67 6.43 5.24 -6.59
CA LYS A 67 7.75 5.48 -5.95
C LYS A 67 8.59 6.55 -6.69
N HIS A 68 8.31 6.79 -7.97
CA HIS A 68 8.99 7.76 -8.84
C HIS A 68 8.15 8.99 -9.16
N SER A 69 6.94 9.09 -8.62
CA SER A 69 6.12 10.29 -8.64
C SER A 69 6.57 11.49 -7.76
N PRO A 70 7.70 11.50 -7.00
CA PRO A 70 8.14 12.68 -6.24
C PRO A 70 8.30 13.96 -7.07
N GLN A 71 8.35 13.88 -8.41
CA GLN A 71 8.34 15.06 -9.29
C GLN A 71 7.02 15.86 -9.24
N ALA A 72 5.91 15.31 -8.70
CA ALA A 72 4.65 16.03 -8.57
C ALA A 72 4.44 16.70 -7.19
N ARG A 73 5.26 16.37 -6.16
CA ARG A 73 4.95 16.73 -4.77
C ARG A 73 6.09 17.22 -3.88
N LEU A 74 7.34 17.15 -4.31
CA LEU A 74 8.42 17.57 -3.43
C LEU A 74 8.60 19.10 -3.33
N GLY A 75 8.05 19.90 -4.24
CA GLY A 75 8.22 21.36 -4.17
C GLY A 75 9.68 21.82 -4.07
N VAL A 76 10.63 20.96 -4.47
CA VAL A 76 12.05 21.25 -4.75
C VAL A 76 12.28 21.10 -6.23
#